data_AF-A0A357YZG1-F1
#
_entry.id   AF-A0A357YZG1-F1
#
_cell.length_a   1.000
_cell.length_b   1.000
_cell.length_c   1.000
_cell.angle_alpha   90.00
_cell.angle_beta   90.00
_cell.angle_gamma   90.00
#
_symmetry.space_group_name_H-M   'P 1'
#
loop_
_entity.id
_entity.type
_entity.pdbx_description
1 polymer ?
#
loop_
_entity_poly.entity_id
_entity_poly.type
_entity_poly.pdbx_seq_one_letter_code
_entity_poly.pdbx_strand_id
1 'polypeptide(L)'
;YPDLAADRRTLLRFLGGQLGRCDVLLSREGPVDCAGFGDTVFGHFDERTAASQRRSGKGLVRVVNMAGATALAVPNGELACGLVLICRSEPEKIAGMLRLAEPLCVPQDSLAHSYFTRFSTYFPEEFGEPSYI
;
A
#
# COMPACT_ATOMS: atom_id res chain seq x y z
N TYR A 1 17.69 8.07 2.06
CA TYR A 1 16.39 7.41 2.29
C TYR A 1 16.29 7.08 3.78
N PRO A 2 15.13 7.22 4.47
CA PRO A 2 15.03 6.93 5.89
C PRO A 2 15.04 5.40 6.12
N ASP A 3 15.27 4.99 7.36
CA ASP A 3 14.84 3.68 7.81
C ASP A 3 13.30 3.61 7.78
N LEU A 4 12.74 2.73 6.96
CA LEU A 4 11.29 2.58 6.79
C LEU A 4 10.63 1.94 8.02
N ALA A 5 11.38 1.27 8.89
CA ALA A 5 10.90 0.73 10.16
C ALA A 5 10.98 1.76 11.31
N ALA A 6 11.43 2.98 11.04
CA ALA A 6 11.54 4.04 12.03
C ALA A 6 10.18 4.48 12.60
N ASP A 7 10.24 5.22 13.70
CA ASP A 7 9.05 5.77 14.33
C ASP A 7 8.32 6.78 13.43
N ARG A 8 7.03 6.96 13.69
CA ARG A 8 6.15 7.87 12.95
C ARG A 8 6.73 9.28 12.78
N ARG A 9 7.35 9.85 13.82
CA ARG A 9 7.84 11.24 13.79
C ARG A 9 9.02 11.37 12.84
N THR A 10 9.89 10.36 12.80
CA THR A 10 11.02 10.29 11.87
C THR A 10 10.52 10.20 10.43
N LEU A 11 9.55 9.31 10.15
CA LEU A 11 8.97 9.15 8.81
C LEU A 11 8.22 10.41 8.35
N LEU A 12 7.44 11.04 9.23
CA LEU A 12 6.74 12.30 8.94
C LEU A 12 7.71 13.43 8.59
N ARG A 13 8.79 13.58 9.36
CA ARG A 13 9.82 14.60 9.09
C ARG A 13 10.46 14.38 7.72
N PHE A 14 10.83 13.13 7.43
CA PHE A 14 11.39 12.78 6.12
C PHE A 14 10.41 13.12 5.00
N LEU A 15 9.18 12.61 5.09
CA LEU A 15 8.17 12.78 4.04
C LEU A 15 7.84 14.26 3.81
N GLY A 16 7.62 15.04 4.87
CA GLY A 16 7.38 16.47 4.78
C GLY A 16 8.53 17.24 4.11
N GLY A 17 9.77 16.84 4.37
CA GLY A 17 10.96 17.43 3.73
C GLY A 17 11.10 17.08 2.24
N GLN A 18 10.59 15.92 1.79
CA GLN A 18 10.65 15.51 0.39
C GLN A 18 9.50 16.06 -0.45
N LEU A 19 8.29 16.15 0.10
CA LEU A 19 7.09 16.57 -0.63
C LEU A 19 7.20 17.97 -1.26
N GLY A 20 8.01 18.86 -0.69
CA GLY A 20 8.30 20.17 -1.27
C GLY A 20 9.39 20.19 -2.34
N ARG A 21 10.08 19.07 -2.57
CA ARG A 21 11.29 18.97 -3.41
C ARG A 21 11.11 18.10 -4.64
N CYS A 22 10.03 17.32 -4.72
CA CYS A 22 9.73 16.43 -5.83
C CYS A 22 8.24 16.44 -6.18
N ASP A 23 7.91 16.08 -7.42
CA ASP A 23 6.52 15.91 -7.85
C ASP A 23 5.91 14.63 -7.28
N VAL A 24 6.67 13.53 -7.34
CA VAL A 24 6.29 12.21 -6.85
C VAL A 24 7.51 11.54 -6.21
N LEU A 25 7.34 11.03 -5.00
CA LEU A 25 8.29 10.19 -4.28
C LEU A 25 7.90 8.72 -4.49
N LEU A 26 8.87 7.87 -4.79
CA LEU A 26 8.66 6.43 -4.92
C LEU A 26 9.24 5.69 -3.71
N SER A 27 8.51 4.71 -3.21
CA SER A 27 8.89 3.83 -2.09
C SER A 27 8.57 2.39 -2.45
N ARG A 28 9.56 1.50 -2.42
CA ARG A 28 9.29 0.05 -2.50
C ARG A 28 8.93 -0.42 -1.11
N GLU A 29 7.72 -0.94 -0.95
CA GLU A 29 7.18 -1.38 0.34
C GLU A 29 6.78 -2.86 0.30
N GLY A 30 6.72 -3.45 1.49
CA GLY A 30 6.33 -4.83 1.70
C GLY A 30 7.44 -5.76 2.20
N PRO A 31 7.08 -7.00 2.57
CA PRO A 31 5.73 -7.56 2.48
C PRO A 31 4.81 -6.99 3.57
N VAL A 32 3.73 -6.32 3.15
CA VAL A 32 2.83 -5.57 4.01
C VAL A 32 1.96 -6.51 4.83
N ASP A 33 2.03 -6.35 6.15
CA ASP A 33 1.29 -7.10 7.18
C ASP A 33 1.44 -8.64 7.12
N CYS A 34 2.44 -9.18 6.42
CA CYS A 34 2.65 -10.64 6.36
C CYS A 34 3.30 -11.21 7.63
N ALA A 35 4.17 -10.45 8.31
CA ALA A 35 4.96 -10.93 9.47
C ALA A 35 4.69 -10.14 10.77
N GLY A 36 3.73 -9.23 10.74
CA GLY A 36 3.40 -8.37 11.88
C GLY A 36 2.26 -7.42 11.54
N PHE A 37 1.76 -6.71 12.55
CA PHE A 37 0.63 -5.80 12.38
C PHE A 37 1.10 -4.35 12.31
N GLY A 38 0.96 -3.73 11.14
CA GLY A 38 1.60 -2.47 10.82
C GLY A 38 0.84 -1.20 11.17
N ASP A 39 -0.19 -1.30 12.01
CA ASP A 39 -0.93 -0.11 12.47
C ASP A 39 -0.06 0.79 13.36
N THR A 40 -0.10 2.10 13.09
CA THR A 40 0.74 3.09 13.77
C THR A 40 0.37 3.27 15.24
N VAL A 41 -0.92 3.19 15.59
CA VAL A 41 -1.41 3.29 16.97
C VAL A 41 -1.06 2.01 17.72
N PHE A 42 -1.23 0.84 17.10
CA PHE A 42 -0.89 -0.44 17.69
C PHE A 42 0.57 -0.50 18.17
N GLY A 43 1.54 -0.10 17.34
CA GLY A 43 2.96 -0.17 17.72
C GLY A 43 3.39 0.85 18.77
N HIS A 44 2.51 1.75 19.23
CA HIS A 44 2.82 2.71 20.29
C HIS A 44 2.63 2.15 21.71
N PHE A 45 1.86 1.07 21.88
CA PHE A 45 1.45 0.58 23.20
C PHE A 45 2.59 0.01 24.06
N ASP A 46 3.38 -0.93 23.55
CA ASP A 46 4.51 -1.51 24.27
C ASP A 46 5.63 -1.99 23.33
N GLU A 47 6.74 -2.48 23.87
CA GLU A 47 7.88 -2.96 23.08
C GLU A 47 7.53 -4.15 22.17
N ARG A 48 6.57 -5.00 22.57
CA ARG A 48 6.15 -6.17 21.80
C ARG A 48 5.31 -5.72 20.60
N THR A 49 4.38 -4.77 20.80
CA THR A 49 3.60 -4.23 19.70
C THR A 49 4.46 -3.39 18.76
N ALA A 50 5.45 -2.64 19.28
CA ALA A 50 6.46 -1.95 18.47
C ALA A 50 7.33 -2.92 17.65
N ALA A 51 7.71 -4.07 18.22
CA ALA A 51 8.45 -5.10 17.49
C ALA A 51 7.58 -5.76 16.39
N SER A 52 6.30 -6.05 16.68
CA SER A 52 5.35 -6.56 15.69
C SER A 52 5.13 -5.55 14.55
N GLN A 53 4.97 -4.27 14.89
CA GLN A 53 4.84 -3.19 13.93
C GLN A 53 6.07 -3.07 13.03
N ARG A 54 7.29 -3.18 13.57
CA ARG A 54 8.53 -3.14 12.78
C ARG A 54 8.64 -4.30 11.78
N ARG A 55 8.02 -5.45 12.07
CA ARG A 55 7.98 -6.61 11.17
C ARG A 55 6.87 -6.55 10.13
N SER A 56 6.01 -5.53 10.15
CA SER A 56 4.84 -5.48 9.28
C SER A 56 5.14 -5.08 7.84
N GLY A 57 6.38 -4.71 7.49
CA GLY A 57 6.73 -4.26 6.14
C GLY A 57 6.05 -2.96 5.67
N LYS A 58 5.36 -2.21 6.54
CA LYS A 58 4.77 -0.90 6.24
C LYS A 58 5.77 0.22 6.51
N GLY A 59 6.13 0.96 5.47
CA GLY A 59 7.13 2.03 5.50
C GLY A 59 6.52 3.42 5.54
N LEU A 60 6.54 4.15 4.42
CA LEU A 60 5.97 5.49 4.35
C LEU A 60 4.46 5.46 4.28
N VAL A 61 3.85 4.40 3.76
CA VAL A 61 2.40 4.26 3.60
C VAL A 61 1.60 4.58 4.88
N ARG A 62 2.17 4.30 6.06
CA ARG A 62 1.55 4.57 7.36
C ARG A 62 1.45 6.04 7.76
N VAL A 63 2.24 6.91 7.13
CA VAL A 63 2.30 8.34 7.48
C VAL A 63 1.82 9.27 6.37
N VAL A 64 1.48 8.74 5.19
CA VAL A 64 1.01 9.54 4.04
C VAL A 64 -0.18 10.44 4.42
N ASN A 65 -1.25 9.83 4.94
CA ASN A 65 -2.46 10.57 5.32
C ASN A 65 -2.17 11.64 6.39
N MET A 66 -1.30 11.31 7.35
CA MET A 66 -0.90 12.21 8.43
C MET A 66 -0.04 13.38 7.94
N ALA A 67 0.69 13.19 6.83
CA ALA A 67 1.45 14.25 6.17
C ALA A 67 0.57 15.11 5.25
N GLY A 68 -0.74 14.86 5.16
CA GLY A 68 -1.63 15.54 4.21
C GLY A 68 -1.30 15.26 2.74
N ALA A 69 -0.63 14.14 2.48
CA ALA A 69 -0.20 13.71 1.15
C ALA A 69 -1.18 12.70 0.54
N THR A 70 -1.04 12.47 -0.76
CA THR A 70 -1.78 11.43 -1.50
C THR A 70 -0.79 10.35 -1.90
N ALA A 71 -1.18 9.08 -1.79
CA ALA A 71 -0.39 7.96 -2.29
C ALA A 71 -1.20 7.03 -3.18
N LEU A 72 -0.49 6.36 -4.07
CA LEU A 72 -0.98 5.30 -4.95
C LEU A 72 -0.07 4.09 -4.81
N ALA A 73 -0.64 2.94 -4.46
CA ALA A 73 0.07 1.68 -4.43
C ALA A 73 -0.06 1.00 -5.80
N VAL A 74 1.08 0.72 -6.43
CA VAL A 74 1.20 -0.10 -7.64
C VAL A 74 1.72 -1.46 -7.22
N PRO A 75 0.91 -2.53 -7.29
CA PRO A 75 1.33 -3.87 -6.89
C PRO A 75 2.45 -4.38 -7.81
N ASN A 76 3.26 -5.29 -7.28
CA ASN A 76 4.22 -6.04 -8.07
C ASN A 76 3.90 -7.55 -8.02
N GLY A 77 4.75 -8.39 -8.63
CA GLY A 77 4.54 -9.85 -8.64
C GLY A 77 4.81 -10.57 -7.31
N GLU A 78 5.28 -9.85 -6.28
CA GLU A 78 5.58 -10.42 -4.97
C GLU A 78 4.39 -10.22 -4.02
N LEU A 79 4.11 -11.21 -3.17
CA LEU A 79 3.00 -11.16 -2.23
C LEU A 79 3.11 -9.96 -1.28
N ALA A 80 2.05 -9.15 -1.23
CA ALA A 80 1.93 -7.98 -0.36
C ALA A 80 3.05 -6.94 -0.52
N CYS A 81 3.73 -6.92 -1.66
CA CYS A 81 4.77 -5.96 -2.00
C CYS A 81 4.30 -5.04 -3.14
N GLY A 82 4.95 -3.88 -3.26
CA GLY A 82 4.65 -2.95 -4.34
C GLY A 82 5.43 -1.65 -4.26
N LEU A 83 5.20 -0.81 -5.27
CA LEU A 83 5.66 0.57 -5.27
C LEU A 83 4.55 1.46 -4.72
N VAL A 84 4.86 2.23 -3.70
CA VAL A 84 4.02 3.32 -3.19
C VAL A 84 4.54 4.62 -3.77
N LEU A 85 3.76 5.21 -4.66
CA LEU A 85 3.98 6.56 -5.19
C LEU A 85 3.31 7.54 -4.24
N ILE A 86 3.98 8.63 -3.89
CA ILE A 86 3.50 9.62 -2.91
C ILE A 86 3.72 11.02 -3.46
N CYS A 87 2.70 11.86 -3.44
CA CYS A 87 2.79 13.25 -3.88
C CYS A 87 2.02 14.19 -2.94
N ARG A 88 2.21 15.50 -3.13
CA ARG A 88 1.36 16.50 -2.46
C ARG A 88 -0.08 16.33 -2.94
N SER A 89 -1.04 16.57 -2.06
CA SER A 89 -2.47 16.46 -2.36
C SER A 89 -2.97 17.67 -3.17
N GLU A 90 -2.42 17.82 -4.37
CA GLU A 90 -2.72 18.86 -5.35
C GLU A 90 -3.17 18.17 -6.65
N PRO A 91 -4.27 18.60 -7.30
CA PRO A 91 -4.81 17.93 -8.49
C PRO A 91 -3.78 17.67 -9.60
N GLU A 92 -2.89 18.63 -9.86
CA GLU A 92 -1.86 18.54 -10.90
C GLU A 92 -0.81 17.47 -10.56
N LYS A 93 -0.43 17.35 -9.28
CA LYS A 93 0.53 16.35 -8.79
C LYS A 93 -0.08 14.95 -8.81
N ILE A 94 -1.34 14.83 -8.41
CA ILE A 94 -2.09 13.57 -8.44
C ILE A 94 -2.22 13.08 -9.90
N ALA A 95 -2.58 13.96 -10.83
CA ALA A 95 -2.65 13.62 -12.25
C ALA A 95 -1.27 13.19 -12.81
N GLY A 96 -0.19 13.87 -12.39
CA GLY A 96 1.18 13.46 -12.72
C GLY A 96 1.53 12.07 -12.18
N MET A 97 1.16 11.79 -10.92
CA MET A 97 1.38 10.50 -10.26
C MET A 97 0.62 9.36 -10.96
N LEU A 98 -0.63 9.57 -11.37
CA LEU A 98 -1.42 8.57 -12.09
C LEU A 98 -0.80 8.24 -13.45
N ARG A 99 -0.37 9.24 -14.22
CA ARG A 99 0.34 9.02 -15.49
C ARG A 99 1.67 8.29 -15.32
N LEU A 100 2.38 8.57 -14.22
CA LEU A 100 3.63 7.86 -13.90
C LEU A 100 3.39 6.40 -13.51
N ALA A 101 2.22 6.08 -12.95
CA ALA A 101 1.88 4.75 -12.49
C ALA A 101 1.54 3.78 -13.64
N GLU A 102 0.96 4.26 -14.74
CA GLU A 102 0.57 3.43 -15.90
C GLU A 102 1.68 2.49 -16.39
N PRO A 103 2.91 2.95 -16.69
CA PRO A 103 3.98 2.05 -17.14
C PRO A 103 4.58 1.18 -16.03
N LEU A 104 4.22 1.41 -14.76
CA LEU A 104 4.71 0.63 -13.62
C LEU A 104 3.81 -0.56 -13.29
N CYS A 105 2.60 -0.60 -13.83
CA CYS A 105 1.65 -1.69 -13.62
C CYS A 105 2.20 -3.00 -14.21
N VAL A 106 2.25 -4.04 -13.36
CA VAL A 106 2.56 -5.40 -13.81
C VAL A 106 1.29 -6.12 -14.23
N PRO A 107 1.36 -7.06 -15.20
CA PRO A 107 0.25 -7.95 -15.51
C PRO A 107 -0.19 -8.72 -14.25
N GLN A 108 -1.51 -8.89 -14.10
CA GLN A 108 -2.06 -9.70 -13.02
C GLN A 108 -1.62 -11.15 -13.19
N ASP A 109 -1.23 -11.80 -12.08
CA ASP A 109 -0.92 -13.23 -12.06
C ASP A 109 -2.12 -14.07 -12.51
N SER A 110 -1.85 -15.11 -13.30
CA SER A 110 -2.91 -15.92 -13.95
C SER A 110 -3.69 -16.76 -12.95
N LEU A 111 -3.04 -17.26 -11.88
CA LEU A 111 -3.71 -17.98 -10.81
C LEU A 111 -4.61 -17.05 -10.02
N ALA A 112 -4.09 -15.89 -9.59
CA ALA A 112 -4.87 -14.88 -8.89
C ALA A 112 -6.07 -14.41 -9.73
N HIS A 113 -5.87 -14.15 -11.02
CA HIS A 113 -6.97 -13.80 -11.93
C HIS A 113 -8.01 -14.91 -11.96
N SER A 114 -7.62 -16.15 -12.25
CA SER A 114 -8.57 -17.27 -12.33
C SER A 114 -9.33 -17.49 -11.02
N TYR A 115 -8.67 -17.35 -9.88
CA TYR A 115 -9.28 -17.53 -8.56
C TYR A 115 -10.28 -16.44 -8.22
N PHE A 116 -10.03 -15.16 -8.56
CA PHE A 116 -10.91 -14.07 -8.16
C PHE A 116 -11.94 -13.65 -9.22
N THR A 117 -11.75 -14.02 -10.50
CA THR A 117 -12.65 -13.58 -11.59
C THR A 117 -13.51 -14.69 -12.18
N ARG A 118 -13.18 -15.97 -11.98
CA ARG A 118 -14.02 -17.08 -12.47
C ARG A 118 -15.10 -17.45 -11.46
N PHE A 119 -16.15 -16.63 -11.39
CA PHE A 119 -17.31 -16.87 -10.52
C PHE A 119 -17.97 -18.23 -10.74
N SER A 120 -17.94 -18.78 -11.96
CA SER A 120 -18.45 -20.13 -12.27
C SER A 120 -17.75 -21.24 -11.50
N THR A 121 -16.54 -20.99 -10.97
CA THR A 121 -15.82 -21.95 -10.10
C THR A 121 -16.42 -22.00 -8.69
N TYR A 122 -17.13 -20.95 -8.25
CA TYR A 122 -17.71 -20.86 -6.91
C TYR A 122 -19.23 -21.04 -6.89
N PHE A 123 -19.90 -20.77 -8.02
CA PHE A 123 -21.33 -20.95 -8.19
C PHE A 123 -21.59 -21.91 -9.36
N PRO A 124 -21.45 -23.23 -9.15
CA PRO A 124 -21.90 -24.22 -10.13
C PRO A 124 -23.40 -24.01 -10.41
N GLU A 125 -23.83 -24.22 -11.65
CA GLU A 125 -25.24 -24.12 -12.09
C GLU A 125 -26.22 -24.99 -11.28
N GLU A 126 -25.69 -25.94 -10.50
CA GLU A 126 -26.44 -26.83 -9.59
C GLU A 126 -26.96 -26.12 -8.33
N PHE A 127 -26.40 -24.95 -7.97
CA PHE A 127 -26.98 -24.07 -6.97
C PHE A 127 -27.88 -23.07 -7.70
N GLY A 128 -29.16 -23.42 -7.85
CA GLY A 128 -30.16 -22.64 -8.59
C GLY A 128 -30.16 -21.14 -8.27
N GLU A 129 -30.69 -20.34 -9.20
CA GLU A 129 -30.67 -18.88 -9.11
C GLU A 129 -30.98 -18.37 -7.71
N PRO A 130 -30.17 -17.45 -7.15
CA PRO A 130 -30.46 -16.88 -5.85
C PRO A 130 -31.77 -16.11 -5.95
N SER A 131 -32.83 -16.68 -5.37
CA SER A 131 -34.13 -16.03 -5.22
C SER A 131 -34.02 -14.94 -4.16
N TYR A 132 -33.53 -13.78 -4.56
CA TYR A 132 -33.76 -12.54 -3.80
C TYR A 132 -35.17 -12.03 -4.14
N ILE A 133 -36.12 -12.28 -3.24
CA ILE A 133 -37.35 -11.48 -3.07
C ILE A 133 -37.14 -10.62 -1.82
#